data_AF-A0A6J7SKG5-F1
#
_entry.id   AF-A0A6J7SKG5-F1
#
_cell.length_a   1.000
_cell.length_b   1.000
_cell.length_c   1.000
_cell.angle_alpha   90.00
_cell.angle_beta   90.00
_cell.angle_gamma   90.00
#
_symmetry.space_group_name_H-M   'P 1'
#
loop_
_entity.id
_entity.type
_entity.pdbx_description
1 polymer ?
#
loop_
_entity_poly.entity_id
_entity_poly.type
_entity_poly.pdbx_seq_one_letter_code
_entity_poly.pdbx_strand_id
1 'polypeptide(L)' 'MQITVSNGRITDAIALKAPSGRNDRYTNMAIPILKKQTLVAQSDKIQGASGASYTSYGWYISLQGALAKAGL' A
#
# COMPACT_ATOMS: atom_id res chain seq x y z
N MET A 1 0.62 -6.16 -4.73
CA MET A 1 1.67 -5.17 -4.42
C MET A 1 2.86 -5.89 -3.81
N GLN A 2 4.01 -5.22 -3.67
CA GLN A 2 5.19 -5.76 -2.99
C GLN A 2 5.48 -4.94 -1.74
N ILE A 3 5.74 -5.61 -0.61
CA ILE A 3 6.36 -4.98 0.55
C ILE A 3 7.74 -5.56 0.75
N THR A 4 8.66 -4.75 1.24
CA THR A 4 9.97 -5.17 1.70
C THR A 4 9.94 -5.17 3.21
N VAL A 5 10.22 -6.33 3.81
CA VAL A 5 10.35 -6.49 5.25
C VAL A 5 11.81 -6.80 5.55
N SER A 6 12.41 -6.05 6.48
CA SER A 6 13.77 -6.28 6.96
C SER A 6 13.76 -6.26 8.48
N ASN A 7 14.39 -7.24 9.11
CA ASN A 7 14.43 -7.38 10.57
C ASN A 7 13.03 -7.36 11.24
N GLY A 8 12.03 -7.97 10.59
CA GLY A 8 10.65 -7.98 11.08
C GLY A 8 9.93 -6.62 11.01
N ARG A 9 10.46 -5.66 10.24
CA ARG A 9 9.83 -4.34 10.03
C ARG A 9 9.63 -4.06 8.56
N ILE A 10 8.53 -3.39 8.22
CA ILE A 10 8.26 -2.95 6.86
C ILE A 10 9.21 -1.80 6.56
N THR A 11 10.11 -2.00 5.61
CA THR A 11 11.08 -0.99 5.15
C THR A 11 10.69 -0.38 3.81
N ASP A 12 9.87 -1.08 3.01
CA ASP A 12 9.36 -0.51 1.76
C ASP A 12 7.99 -1.10 1.39
N ALA A 13 7.23 -0.36 0.59
CA ALA A 13 5.93 -0.76 0.07
C ALA A 13 5.71 -0.14 -1.33
N ILE A 14 5.45 -1.00 -2.33
CA ILE A 14 5.35 -0.64 -3.74
C ILE A 14 4.06 -1.23 -4.35
N ALA A 15 3.25 -0.36 -4.96
CA ALA A 15 2.09 -0.76 -5.76
C ALA A 15 2.53 -1.34 -7.11
N LEU A 16 2.63 -2.67 -7.23
CA LEU A 16 2.94 -3.35 -8.49
C LEU A 16 1.83 -3.24 -9.55
N LYS A 17 0.60 -2.87 -9.18
CA LYS A 17 -0.53 -2.77 -10.10
C LYS A 17 -1.41 -1.57 -9.74
N ALA A 18 -1.13 -0.44 -10.35
CA ALA A 18 -2.04 0.69 -10.41
C ALA A 18 -2.98 0.47 -11.61
N PRO A 19 -4.31 0.54 -11.46
CA PRO A 19 -5.20 0.58 -12.61
C PRO A 19 -4.87 1.82 -13.43
N SER A 20 -4.50 1.63 -14.70
CA SER A 20 -4.19 2.70 -15.65
C SER A 20 -5.46 3.14 -16.40
N GLY A 21 -5.83 4.42 -16.33
CA GLY A 21 -7.02 5.00 -16.95
C GLY A 21 -7.28 6.47 -16.53
N ARG A 22 -8.52 6.94 -16.68
CA ARG A 22 -8.92 8.35 -16.41
C ARG A 22 -8.63 8.83 -14.96
N ASN A 23 -8.34 7.91 -14.05
CA ASN A 23 -8.10 8.16 -12.61
C ASN A 23 -6.62 8.05 -12.19
N ASP A 24 -5.67 7.97 -13.13
CA ASP A 24 -4.24 7.82 -12.83
C ASP A 24 -3.68 8.92 -11.93
N ARG A 25 -4.20 10.14 -12.06
CA ARG A 25 -3.83 11.26 -11.19
C ARG A 25 -4.06 10.96 -9.71
N TYR A 26 -5.16 10.29 -9.38
CA TYR A 26 -5.51 9.96 -8.00
C TYR A 26 -4.68 8.79 -7.50
N THR A 27 -4.43 7.80 -8.36
CA THR A 27 -3.55 6.67 -8.03
C THR A 27 -2.12 7.14 -7.75
N ASN A 28 -1.56 8.00 -8.61
CA ASN A 28 -0.21 8.55 -8.43
C ASN A 28 -0.10 9.43 -7.17
N MET A 29 -1.17 10.16 -6.82
CA MET A 29 -1.23 10.92 -5.56
C MET A 29 -1.35 10.01 -4.34
N ALA A 30 -2.09 8.91 -4.46
CA ALA A 30 -2.34 7.97 -3.36
C ALA A 30 -1.12 7.13 -3.00
N ILE A 31 -0.35 6.66 -3.98
CA ILE A 31 0.82 5.78 -3.76
C ILE A 31 1.77 6.30 -2.67
N PRO A 32 2.28 7.55 -2.71
CA PRO A 32 3.20 8.04 -1.68
C PRO A 32 2.52 8.20 -0.31
N ILE A 33 1.23 8.54 -0.27
CA ILE A 33 0.45 8.65 0.98
C ILE A 33 0.30 7.27 1.63
N LEU A 34 -0.15 6.28 0.85
CA LEU A 34 -0.33 4.90 1.27
C LEU A 34 0.99 4.30 1.75
N LYS A 35 2.09 4.51 0.99
CA LYS A 35 3.43 4.08 1.37
C LYS A 35 3.84 4.66 2.73
N LYS A 36 3.68 5.97 2.93
CA LYS A 36 4.02 6.61 4.19
C LYS A 36 3.16 6.09 5.35
N GLN A 37 1.86 5.90 5.13
CA GLN A 37 0.97 5.32 6.13
C GLN A 37 1.37 3.89 6.49
N THR A 38 1.70 3.04 5.52
CA THR A 38 2.16 1.66 5.76
C THR A 38 3.46 1.62 6.55
N LEU A 39 4.44 2.48 6.21
CA LEU A 39 5.71 2.56 6.93
C LEU A 39 5.53 3.04 8.37
N VAL A 40 4.59 3.96 8.62
CA VAL A 40 4.28 4.45 9.96
C VAL A 40 3.47 3.44 10.76
N ALA A 41 2.43 2.85 10.15
CA ALA A 41 1.54 1.91 10.81
C ALA A 41 2.22 0.56 11.11
N GLN A 42 3.28 0.21 10.35
CA GLN A 42 3.94 -1.11 10.39
C GLN A 42 2.93 -2.27 10.29
N SER A 43 1.79 -2.01 9.65
CA SER A 43 0.64 -2.91 9.59
C SER A 43 -0.27 -2.52 8.43
N ASP A 44 -1.31 -3.32 8.20
CA ASP A 44 -2.38 -3.09 7.24
C ASP A 44 -3.38 -2.01 7.66
N LYS A 45 -3.30 -1.51 8.91
CA LYS A 45 -4.18 -0.47 9.44
C LYS A 45 -3.83 0.91 8.88
N ILE A 46 -4.08 1.10 7.59
CA ILE A 46 -3.92 2.37 6.90
C ILE A 46 -5.29 3.00 6.62
N GLN A 47 -5.35 4.33 6.62
CA GLN A 47 -6.60 5.06 6.37
C GLN A 47 -6.94 5.12 4.88
N GLY A 48 -5.97 4.91 4.00
CA GLY A 48 -6.15 5.12 2.57
C GLY A 48 -5.88 6.57 2.15
N ALA A 49 -6.07 6.85 0.86
CA ALA A 49 -5.97 8.19 0.30
C ALA A 49 -7.33 8.67 -0.24
N SER A 50 -7.71 9.89 0.15
CA SER A 50 -8.96 10.53 -0.29
C SER A 50 -8.99 10.70 -1.82
N GLY A 51 -10.07 10.24 -2.45
CA GLY A 51 -10.23 10.26 -3.91
C GLY A 51 -9.62 9.04 -4.63
N ALA A 52 -8.97 8.13 -3.91
CA ALA A 52 -8.35 6.93 -4.46
C ALA A 52 -8.80 5.67 -3.72
N SER A 53 -10.11 5.53 -3.47
CA SER A 53 -10.68 4.41 -2.71
C SER A 53 -10.35 3.05 -3.35
N TYR A 54 -10.41 2.96 -4.68
CA TYR A 54 -10.11 1.72 -5.40
C TYR A 54 -8.64 1.28 -5.22
N THR A 55 -7.71 2.23 -5.34
CA THR A 55 -6.28 2.00 -5.12
C THR A 55 -5.99 1.67 -3.66
N SER A 56 -6.62 2.38 -2.72
CA SER A 56 -6.47 2.15 -1.27
C SER A 56 -6.95 0.75 -0.87
N TYR A 57 -8.07 0.30 -1.44
CA TYR A 57 -8.60 -1.03 -1.19
C TYR A 57 -7.69 -2.14 -1.76
N GLY A 58 -7.23 -1.98 -3.01
CA GLY A 58 -6.27 -2.93 -3.60
C GLY A 58 -4.93 -2.98 -2.87
N TRP A 59 -4.49 -1.84 -2.34
CA TRP A 59 -3.32 -1.73 -1.48
C TRP A 59 -3.52 -2.48 -0.17
N TYR A 60 -4.64 -2.26 0.52
CA TYR A 60 -4.97 -2.95 1.77
C TYR A 60 -4.97 -4.48 1.62
N ILE A 61 -5.67 -5.01 0.60
CA ILE A 61 -5.69 -6.46 0.34
C ILE A 61 -4.28 -6.99 0.04
N SER A 62 -3.53 -6.27 -0.79
CA SER A 62 -2.15 -6.67 -1.12
C SER A 62 -1.24 -6.65 0.11
N LEU A 63 -1.41 -5.64 0.97
CA LEU A 63 -0.62 -5.45 2.18
C LEU A 63 -0.89 -6.57 3.18
N GLN A 64 -2.16 -6.94 3.39
CA GLN A 64 -2.54 -8.09 4.20
C GLN A 64 -1.87 -9.39 3.76
N GLY A 65 -1.95 -9.71 2.46
CA GLY A 65 -1.30 -10.92 1.94
C GLY A 65 0.22 -10.87 2.04
N ALA A 66 0.81 -9.68 1.88
CA ALA A 66 2.25 -9.52 1.95
C ALA A 66 2.79 -9.54 3.39
N LEU A 67 2.03 -9.03 4.37
CA LEU A 67 2.31 -9.16 5.80
C LEU A 67 2.23 -10.61 6.25
N ALA A 68 1.16 -11.31 5.87
CA ALA A 68 1.01 -12.73 6.14
C ALA A 68 2.17 -13.54 5.55
N LYS A 69 2.63 -13.19 4.34
CA LYS A 69 3.80 -13.83 3.70
C LYS A 69 5.12 -13.48 4.40
N ALA A 70 5.22 -12.31 5.01
CA ALA A 70 6.36 -11.89 5.81
C ALA A 70 6.37 -12.49 7.24
N GLY A 71 5.28 -13.16 7.65
CA GLY A 71 5.11 -13.69 8.99
C GLY A 71 4.82 -12.62 10.05
N LEU A 72 4.22 -11.50 9.63
CA LEU A 72 3.76 -10.40 10.49
C LEU A 72 2.26 -10.49 10.79
#